data_AF-A0A1Y2B906-F1
#
_entry.id   AF-A0A1Y2B906-F1
#
_cell.length_a   1.000
_cell.length_b   1.000
_cell.length_c   1.000
_cell.angle_alpha   90.00
_cell.angle_beta   90.00
_cell.angle_gamma   90.00
#
_symmetry.space_group_name_H-M   'P 1'
#
loop_
_entity.id
_entity.type
_entity.pdbx_description
1 polymer ?
#
loop_
_entity_poly.entity_id
_entity_poly.type
_entity_poly.pdbx_seq_one_letter_code
_entity_poly.pdbx_strand_id
1 'polypeptide(L)' 'MAHASTTRLSLRKGRGTSRVCKIVDSPCLPEAEGIFAINPNGVGDPEEMKE' A
#
# COMPACT_ATOMS: atom_id res chain seq x y z
N MET A 1 -6.02 15.55 -11.66
CA MET A 1 -4.64 15.03 -11.78
C MET A 1 -4.66 13.51 -11.94
N ALA A 2 -4.95 13.02 -13.15
CA ALA A 2 -4.86 11.59 -13.49
C ALA A 2 -3.93 11.37 -14.70
N HIS A 3 -3.97 12.29 -15.67
CA HIS A 3 -3.25 12.17 -16.94
C HIS A 3 -1.72 12.29 -16.88
N ALA A 4 -1.12 12.69 -15.74
CA ALA A 4 0.32 12.87 -15.62
C ALA A 4 1.03 11.71 -14.92
N SER A 5 0.29 10.83 -14.23
CA SER A 5 0.87 9.76 -13.42
C SER A 5 0.56 8.41 -14.04
N THR A 6 1.58 7.59 -14.29
CA THR A 6 1.41 6.25 -14.88
C THR A 6 0.80 5.26 -13.89
N THR A 7 1.10 5.38 -12.59
CA THR A 7 0.54 4.52 -11.56
C THR A 7 0.10 5.38 -10.38
N ARG A 8 -1.13 5.20 -9.92
CA ARG A 8 -1.70 5.92 -8.78
C ARG A 8 -2.08 4.96 -7.67
N LEU A 9 -1.57 5.26 -6.48
CA LEU A 9 -1.78 4.47 -5.28
C LEU A 9 -2.63 5.26 -4.29
N SER A 10 -3.64 4.61 -3.71
CA SER A 10 -4.38 5.12 -2.57
C SER A 10 -3.81 4.49 -1.30
N LEU A 11 -3.38 5.33 -0.36
CA LEU A 11 -2.83 4.89 0.92
C LEU A 11 -3.84 5.12 2.04
N ARG A 12 -4.17 4.08 2.79
CA ARG A 12 -5.07 4.14 3.96
C ARG A 12 -4.33 3.69 5.21
N LYS A 13 -4.56 4.41 6.32
CA LYS A 13 -4.06 4.01 7.64
C LYS A 13 -4.84 2.79 8.15
N GLY A 14 -4.13 1.73 8.49
CA GLY A 14 -4.67 0.55 9.20
C GLY A 14 -4.54 0.71 10.72
N ARG A 15 -4.56 -0.43 11.44
CA ARG A 15 -4.35 -0.46 12.90
C ARG A 15 -2.85 -0.38 13.21
N GLY A 16 -2.48 0.45 14.20
CA GLY A 16 -1.07 0.59 14.63
C GLY A 16 -0.15 1.04 13.49
N THR A 17 0.89 0.26 13.22
CA THR A 17 1.89 0.50 12.17
C THR A 17 1.42 0.07 10.78
N SER A 18 0.33 -0.72 10.68
CA SER A 18 -0.19 -1.24 9.41
C SER A 18 -0.78 -0.15 8.52
N ARG A 19 -0.61 -0.31 7.20
CA ARG A 19 -1.09 0.54 6.13
C ARG A 19 -1.62 -0.34 5.00
N VAL A 20 -2.62 0.16 4.29
CA VAL A 20 -3.16 -0.49 3.09
C VAL A 20 -2.83 0.38 1.89
N CYS A 21 -2.26 -0.22 0.85
CA CYS A 21 -2.02 0.40 -0.43
C CYS A 21 -2.94 -0.25 -1.47
N LYS A 22 -3.75 0.55 -2.17
CA LYS A 22 -4.54 0.08 -3.31
C LYS A 22 -4.03 0.71 -4.59
N ILE A 23 -3.86 -0.09 -5.64
CA ILE A 23 -3.67 0.39 -7.01
C ILE A 23 -5.04 0.92 -7.48
N VAL A 24 -5.12 2.24 -7.66
CA VAL A 24 -6.35 2.91 -8.12
C VAL A 24 -6.37 3.00 -9.64
N ASP A 25 -5.19 3.15 -10.25
CA ASP A 25 -5.06 3.38 -11.67
C ASP A 25 -3.64 2.98 -12.12
N SER A 26 -3.54 2.15 -13.15
CA SER A 26 -2.28 1.75 -13.80
C SER A 26 -2.58 1.13 -15.17
N PRO A 27 -1.78 1.40 -16.22
CA PRO A 27 -2.00 0.83 -17.55
C PRO A 27 -1.62 -0.65 -17.65
N CYS A 28 -0.86 -1.19 -16.68
CA CYS A 28 -0.30 -2.53 -16.76
C CYS A 28 -0.47 -3.37 -15.48
N LEU A 29 -0.91 -2.78 -14.37
CA LEU A 29 -1.16 -3.50 -13.13
C LEU A 29 -2.67 -3.59 -12.87
N PRO A 30 -3.17 -4.76 -12.44
CA PRO A 30 -4.57 -4.89 -12.05
C PRO A 30 -4.88 -4.05 -10.81
N GLU A 31 -6.14 -3.66 -10.63
CA GLU A 31 -6.62 -3.16 -9.35
C GLU A 31 -6.41 -4.23 -8.28
N ALA A 32 -5.47 -3.98 -7.37
CA ALA A 32 -5.13 -4.87 -6.27
C ALA A 32 -4.84 -4.06 -5.01
N GLU A 33 -4.90 -4.73 -3.86
CA GLU A 33 -4.52 -4.17 -2.58
C GLU A 33 -3.43 -4.98 -1.90
N GLY A 34 -2.58 -4.30 -1.13
CA GLY A 34 -1.53 -4.91 -0.33
C GLY A 34 -1.42 -4.22 1.02
N ILE A 35 -1.04 -4.98 2.03
CA ILE A 35 -0.83 -4.49 3.39
C ILE A 35 0.68 -4.37 3.63
N PHE A 36 1.11 -3.24 4.20
CA PHE A 36 2.48 -3.01 4.61
C PHE A 36 2.51 -2.37 6.01
N ALA A 37 3.68 -2.27 6.62
CA ALA A 37 3.87 -1.57 7.88
C ALA A 37 4.95 -0.50 7.78
N ILE A 38 4.83 0.51 8.64
CA ILE A 38 5.88 1.51 8.88
C ILE A 38 6.54 1.17 10.22
N ASN A 39 7.75 0.63 10.15
CA ASN A 39 8.57 0.18 11.26
C ASN A 39 9.67 1.22 11.57
N PRO A 40 10.37 1.13 12.73
CA PRO A 40 11.46 2.06 13.05
C PRO A 40 12.60 2.08 12.02
N ASN A 41 12.78 0.99 11.27
CA ASN A 41 13.75 0.85 10.19
C ASN A 41 13.20 1.19 8.79
N GLY A 42 11.94 1.63 8.67
CA GLY A 42 11.32 2.04 7.41
C GLY A 42 10.10 1.20 7.01
N VAL A 43 9.83 1.14 5.70
CA VAL A 43 8.72 0.35 5.14
C VAL A 43 9.11 -1.11 5.07
N GLY A 44 8.23 -1.99 5.54
CA GLY A 44 8.41 -3.43 5.43
C GLY A 44 7.09 -4.16 5.50
N ASP A 45 7.18 -5.48 5.54
CA ASP A 45 6.01 -6.31 5.78
C ASP A 45 5.48 -6.08 7.20
N PRO A 46 4.16 -6.23 7.42
CA PRO A 46 3.63 -6.30 8.77
C PRO A 46 4.32 -7.45 9.50
N GLU A 47 4.84 -7.19 10.71
CA GLU A 47 5.21 -8.26 11.64
C GLU A 47 4.01 -9.21 11.71
N GLU A 48 4.20 -10.47 11.29
CA GLU A 48 3.11 -11.44 11.15
C GLU A 48 2.22 -11.41 12.40
N MET A 49 0.91 -11.35 12.18
CA MET A 49 -0.02 -11.96 13.14
C MET A 49 0.35 -13.44 13.14
N LYS A 50 1.35 -13.82 13.94
CA LYS A 50 1.61 -15.22 14.26
C LYS A 50 0.32 -15.74 14.89
N GLU A 51 -0.43 -16.51 14.11
CA GLU A 51 -1.38 -17.47 14.66
C GLU A 51 -0.61 -18.54 15.45
#